data_AF-A0A654ASH1-F1
#
_entry.id   AF-A0A654ASH1-F1
#
_cell.length_a   1.000
_cell.length_b   1.000
_cell.length_c   1.000
_cell.angle_alpha   90.00
_cell.angle_beta   90.00
_cell.angle_gamma   90.00
#
_symmetry.space_group_name_H-M   'P 1'
#
loop_
_entity.id
_entity.type
_entity.pdbx_description
1 polymer ?
#
loop_
_entity_poly.entity_id
_entity_poly.type
_entity_poly.pdbx_seq_one_letter_code
_entity_poly.pdbx_strand_id
1 'polypeptide(L)'
;MAIKQQWSVVLALVASHASAVEAPIQSVTLYPGSATVERVVQLTPGMTQVEITGLLANFNSDTVLLQADPGIQVGQVVTRDQATADSRNPREAELEAKIQALQDQLTVIDADYKSAQLVQGYLEHLGGGEGAGRAVPSDPKALLGTLDAIRKGGSDALARMHEAEVRKRSVNKQLEALKRDLEKVQANTRESRTMTVAVAVKQAGRLVLSYQVNRAGWMPLYRASLDSNASAIELERMATISQKTGEDWSNVRLRLSTGQPSRTAYAPDPHPWLLTWKPPQEVQEVQERPCTAASGPLRRRHHRHR
;
A
#
# COMPACT_ATOMS: atom_id res chain seq x y z
N MET A 1 -67.82 21.09 8.43
CA MET A 1 -67.66 19.81 7.73
C MET A 1 -66.27 19.81 7.12
N ALA A 2 -65.27 19.28 7.82
CA ALA A 2 -63.85 19.37 7.42
C ALA A 2 -63.36 17.97 7.04
N ILE A 3 -63.04 17.79 5.75
CA ILE A 3 -62.59 16.52 5.18
C ILE A 3 -61.08 16.44 5.37
N LYS A 4 -60.62 15.60 6.31
CA LYS A 4 -59.20 15.24 6.45
C LYS A 4 -58.85 14.25 5.33
N GLN A 5 -57.97 14.64 4.41
CA GLN A 5 -57.35 13.70 3.49
C GLN A 5 -56.11 13.09 4.13
N GLN A 6 -56.11 11.77 4.23
CA GLN A 6 -55.04 10.96 4.81
C GLN A 6 -54.25 10.36 3.65
N TRP A 7 -52.98 10.76 3.50
CA TRP A 7 -52.09 10.22 2.48
C TRP A 7 -51.36 9.03 3.10
N SER A 8 -51.64 7.82 2.61
CA SER A 8 -50.88 6.62 2.98
C SER A 8 -49.70 6.49 2.02
N VAL A 9 -48.48 6.68 2.54
CA VAL A 9 -47.25 6.35 1.82
C VAL A 9 -47.02 4.85 1.98
N VAL A 10 -47.24 4.09 0.91
CA VAL A 10 -46.86 2.68 0.85
C VAL A 10 -45.37 2.63 0.49
N LEU A 11 -44.54 2.32 1.47
CA LEU A 11 -43.12 2.02 1.25
C LEU A 11 -43.02 0.58 0.72
N ALA A 12 -42.98 0.42 -0.60
CA ALA A 12 -42.72 -0.89 -1.21
C ALA A 12 -41.22 -1.21 -1.08
N LEU A 13 -40.86 -2.05 -0.11
CA LEU A 13 -39.52 -2.62 0.00
C LEU A 13 -39.39 -3.69 -1.11
N VAL A 14 -39.04 -3.27 -2.32
CA VAL A 14 -38.67 -4.22 -3.38
C VAL A 14 -37.29 -4.74 -3.03
N ALA A 15 -37.22 -5.98 -2.54
CA ALA A 15 -35.97 -6.72 -2.43
C ALA A 15 -35.47 -7.06 -3.84
N SER A 16 -34.82 -6.08 -4.49
CA SER A 16 -34.05 -6.30 -5.71
C SER A 16 -32.93 -7.28 -5.40
N HIS A 17 -33.05 -8.50 -5.92
CA HIS A 17 -31.94 -9.44 -5.93
C HIS A 17 -30.91 -8.90 -6.92
N ALA A 18 -29.80 -8.38 -6.40
CA ALA A 18 -28.66 -8.04 -7.23
C ALA A 18 -28.13 -9.34 -7.84
N SER A 19 -28.05 -9.40 -9.17
CA SER A 19 -27.29 -10.47 -9.80
C SER A 19 -25.81 -10.15 -9.61
N ALA A 20 -25.10 -11.01 -8.89
CA ALA A 20 -23.65 -10.97 -8.82
C ALA A 20 -23.09 -11.33 -10.20
N VAL A 21 -22.33 -10.41 -10.79
CA VAL A 21 -21.71 -10.57 -12.11
C VAL A 21 -20.22 -10.32 -11.97
N GLU A 22 -19.44 -11.24 -12.50
CA GLU A 22 -18.00 -11.08 -12.61
C GLU A 22 -17.67 -10.11 -13.76
N ALA A 23 -16.78 -9.16 -13.50
CA ALA A 23 -16.36 -8.15 -14.47
C ALA A 23 -14.89 -8.40 -14.88
N PRO A 24 -14.63 -9.22 -15.92
CA PRO A 24 -13.27 -9.49 -16.36
C PRO A 24 -12.59 -8.22 -16.86
N ILE A 25 -11.27 -8.14 -16.64
CA ILE A 25 -10.44 -7.07 -17.18
C ILE A 25 -10.32 -7.26 -18.69
N GLN A 26 -10.73 -6.26 -19.47
CA GLN A 26 -10.67 -6.32 -20.93
C GLN A 26 -9.50 -5.50 -21.48
N SER A 27 -9.19 -4.37 -20.85
CA SER A 27 -8.16 -3.44 -21.32
C SER A 27 -7.41 -2.80 -20.16
N VAL A 28 -6.11 -2.55 -20.37
CA VAL A 28 -5.25 -1.85 -19.41
C VAL A 28 -4.43 -0.81 -20.16
N THR A 29 -4.54 0.45 -19.77
CA THR A 29 -3.65 1.51 -20.24
C THR A 29 -2.61 1.83 -19.17
N LEU A 30 -1.35 1.53 -19.45
CA LEU A 30 -0.21 1.83 -18.58
C LEU A 30 0.32 3.24 -18.83
N TYR A 31 0.63 3.92 -17.73
CA TYR A 31 1.29 5.21 -17.66
C TYR A 31 2.59 5.08 -16.86
N PRO A 32 3.47 6.09 -16.85
CA PRO A 32 4.58 6.13 -15.92
C PRO A 32 4.07 6.18 -14.46
N GLY A 33 4.08 5.03 -13.78
CA GLY A 33 3.75 4.91 -12.35
C GLY A 33 2.28 4.62 -12.00
N SER A 34 1.38 4.57 -12.98
CA SER A 34 -0.02 4.14 -12.78
C SER A 34 -0.57 3.35 -13.96
N ALA A 35 -1.75 2.75 -13.79
CA ALA A 35 -2.52 2.18 -14.88
C ALA A 35 -4.00 2.55 -14.76
N THR A 36 -4.68 2.70 -15.89
CA THR A 36 -6.14 2.68 -15.98
C THR A 36 -6.56 1.27 -16.38
N VAL A 37 -7.45 0.66 -15.60
CA VAL A 37 -7.98 -0.67 -15.87
C VAL A 37 -9.44 -0.53 -16.27
N GLU A 38 -9.82 -1.24 -17.34
CA GLU A 38 -11.19 -1.28 -17.84
C GLU A 38 -11.74 -2.72 -17.74
N ARG A 39 -12.86 -2.84 -17.04
CA ARG A 39 -13.65 -4.06 -16.89
C ARG A 39 -14.98 -3.89 -17.61
N VAL A 40 -15.51 -4.96 -18.18
CA VAL A 40 -16.78 -4.92 -18.93
C VAL A 40 -17.76 -5.93 -18.38
N VAL A 41 -18.98 -5.45 -18.12
CA VAL A 41 -20.12 -6.26 -17.67
C VAL A 41 -21.18 -6.24 -18.76
N GLN A 42 -21.69 -7.42 -19.12
CA GLN A 42 -22.82 -7.54 -20.04
C GLN A 42 -24.13 -7.44 -19.25
N LEU A 43 -25.00 -6.53 -19.66
CA LEU A 43 -26.30 -6.31 -19.03
C LEU A 43 -27.43 -6.77 -19.95
N THR A 44 -28.45 -7.37 -19.35
CA THR A 44 -29.65 -7.83 -20.05
C THR A 44 -30.85 -6.92 -19.72
N PRO A 45 -31.81 -6.78 -20.64
CA PRO A 45 -33.03 -5.99 -20.40
C PRO A 45 -33.77 -6.43 -19.13
N GLY A 46 -34.30 -5.46 -18.39
CA GLY A 46 -35.05 -5.70 -17.15
C GLY A 46 -34.20 -5.73 -15.88
N MET A 47 -32.86 -5.70 -15.97
CA MET A 47 -32.01 -5.52 -14.79
C MET A 47 -32.23 -4.15 -14.15
N THR A 48 -32.40 -4.16 -12.82
CA THR A 48 -32.56 -2.96 -11.98
C THR A 48 -31.34 -2.68 -11.11
N GLN A 49 -30.49 -3.69 -10.91
CA GLN A 49 -29.31 -3.64 -10.06
C GLN A 49 -28.30 -4.69 -10.52
N VAL A 50 -27.02 -4.33 -10.52
CA VAL A 50 -25.92 -5.26 -10.78
C VAL A 50 -24.91 -5.17 -9.64
N GLU A 51 -24.44 -6.32 -9.18
CA GLU A 51 -23.38 -6.40 -8.17
C GLU A 51 -22.11 -6.92 -8.83
N ILE A 52 -21.11 -6.04 -8.95
CA ILE A 52 -19.81 -6.37 -9.54
C ILE A 52 -18.90 -6.93 -8.46
N THR A 53 -18.54 -8.20 -8.60
CA THR A 53 -17.65 -8.94 -7.70
C THR A 53 -16.25 -9.12 -8.33
N GLY A 54 -15.30 -9.64 -7.56
CA GLY A 54 -13.93 -9.90 -8.05
C GLY A 54 -13.06 -8.64 -8.21
N LEU A 55 -13.46 -7.51 -7.62
CA LEU A 55 -12.64 -6.31 -7.58
C LEU A 55 -11.67 -6.40 -6.38
N LEU A 56 -10.43 -5.96 -6.56
CA LEU A 56 -9.51 -5.74 -5.45
C LEU A 56 -9.73 -4.33 -4.89
N ALA A 57 -9.68 -4.16 -3.58
CA ALA A 57 -9.76 -2.84 -2.94
C ALA A 57 -8.43 -2.07 -3.03
N ASN A 58 -7.76 -2.12 -4.19
CA ASN A 58 -6.46 -1.51 -4.45
C ASN A 58 -6.54 -0.20 -5.26
N PHE A 59 -7.74 0.28 -5.55
CA PHE A 59 -8.02 1.52 -6.28
C PHE A 59 -8.87 2.48 -5.45
N ASN A 60 -8.78 3.78 -5.73
CA ASN A 60 -9.65 4.78 -5.11
C ASN A 60 -11.03 4.78 -5.81
N SER A 61 -12.11 4.65 -5.03
CA SER A 61 -13.50 4.75 -5.51
C SER A 61 -13.78 6.06 -6.24
N ASP A 62 -13.10 7.15 -5.91
CA ASP A 62 -13.29 8.46 -6.57
C ASP A 62 -12.79 8.47 -8.03
N THR A 63 -11.95 7.51 -8.41
CA THR A 63 -11.44 7.36 -9.78
C THR A 63 -12.34 6.50 -10.66
N VAL A 64 -13.41 5.94 -10.08
CA VAL A 64 -14.34 5.06 -10.79
C VAL A 64 -15.16 5.87 -11.79
N LEU A 65 -15.09 5.45 -13.05
CA LEU A 65 -15.95 5.93 -14.11
C LEU A 65 -16.76 4.76 -14.67
N LEU A 66 -18.07 4.95 -14.75
CA LEU A 66 -18.99 4.03 -15.39
C LEU A 66 -19.47 4.61 -16.72
N GLN A 67 -19.33 3.84 -17.79
CA GLN A 67 -19.87 4.17 -19.10
C GLN A 67 -20.81 3.05 -19.54
N ALA A 68 -22.04 3.39 -19.88
CA ALA A 68 -23.04 2.43 -20.31
C ALA A 68 -23.36 2.62 -21.80
N ASP A 69 -23.61 1.53 -22.51
CA ASP A 69 -24.11 1.58 -23.89
C ASP A 69 -25.52 2.25 -23.92
N PRO A 70 -25.94 2.80 -25.09
CA PRO A 70 -27.27 3.41 -25.23
C PRO A 70 -28.40 2.48 -24.78
N GLY A 71 -29.39 3.04 -24.07
CA GLY A 71 -30.52 2.27 -23.54
C GLY A 71 -30.29 1.69 -22.13
N ILE A 72 -29.13 1.92 -21.53
CA ILE A 72 -28.83 1.65 -20.13
C ILE A 72 -28.73 2.98 -19.37
N GLN A 73 -29.49 3.12 -18.29
CA GLN A 73 -29.33 4.24 -17.35
C GLN A 73 -28.60 3.75 -16.10
N VAL A 74 -27.60 4.52 -15.65
CA VAL A 74 -26.83 4.24 -14.43
C VAL A 74 -27.35 5.15 -13.31
N GLY A 75 -27.65 4.56 -12.16
CA GLY A 75 -28.11 5.24 -10.96
C GLY A 75 -27.05 5.24 -9.87
N GLN A 76 -27.49 5.00 -8.64
CA GLN A 76 -26.62 4.98 -7.46
C GLN A 76 -25.55 3.89 -7.56
N VAL A 77 -24.33 4.25 -7.16
CA VAL A 77 -23.19 3.33 -7.00
C VAL A 77 -22.85 3.23 -5.52
N VAL A 78 -22.75 2.01 -5.01
CA VAL A 78 -22.37 1.72 -3.62
C VAL A 78 -21.21 0.73 -3.63
N THR A 79 -20.11 1.07 -2.98
CA THR A 79 -18.95 0.19 -2.80
C THR A 79 -18.90 -0.34 -1.37
N ARG A 80 -18.53 -1.61 -1.23
CA ARG A 80 -18.26 -2.24 0.07
C ARG A 80 -16.94 -2.99 0.00
N ASP A 81 -16.06 -2.69 0.95
CA ASP A 81 -14.80 -3.41 1.10
C ASP A 81 -14.97 -4.52 2.13
N GLN A 82 -14.37 -5.66 1.83
CA GLN A 82 -14.36 -6.83 2.69
C GLN A 82 -12.92 -7.36 2.72
N ALA A 83 -12.42 -7.68 3.91
CA ALA A 83 -11.20 -8.47 4.00
C ALA A 83 -11.48 -9.81 3.32
N THR A 84 -10.87 -10.06 2.16
CA THR A 84 -10.98 -11.38 1.54
C THR A 84 -10.21 -12.31 2.44
N ALA A 85 -10.93 -13.17 3.15
CA ALA A 85 -10.38 -14.42 3.64
C ALA A 85 -10.17 -15.33 2.42
N ASP A 86 -9.37 -14.88 1.45
CA ASP A 86 -8.93 -15.70 0.32
C ASP A 86 -8.15 -16.84 0.97
N SER A 87 -8.80 -18.00 1.07
CA SER A 87 -8.25 -19.33 1.39
C SER A 87 -6.87 -19.24 2.06
N ARG A 88 -6.84 -19.11 3.40
CA ARG A 88 -5.64 -19.11 4.27
C ARG A 88 -4.35 -19.13 3.46
N ASN A 89 -3.79 -17.95 3.15
CA ASN A 89 -2.54 -17.86 2.42
C ASN A 89 -1.60 -18.94 3.00
N PRO A 90 -1.09 -19.91 2.21
CA PRO A 90 -0.33 -21.03 2.76
C PRO A 90 0.87 -20.56 3.59
N ARG A 91 1.38 -19.37 3.27
CA ARG A 91 2.42 -18.68 4.04
C ARG A 91 1.93 -18.17 5.39
N GLU A 92 0.71 -17.64 5.47
CA GLU A 92 0.07 -17.20 6.71
C GLU A 92 -0.17 -18.40 7.63
N ALA A 93 -0.74 -19.48 7.10
CA ALA A 93 -0.96 -20.72 7.86
C ALA A 93 0.36 -21.33 8.38
N GLU A 94 1.43 -21.29 7.57
CA GLU A 94 2.77 -21.72 7.98
C GLU A 94 3.31 -20.87 9.13
N LEU A 95 3.13 -19.54 9.08
CA LEU A 95 3.57 -18.61 10.12
C LEU A 95 2.76 -18.80 11.41
N GLU A 96 1.45 -18.94 11.32
CA GLU A 96 0.56 -19.23 12.47
C GLU A 96 0.95 -20.54 13.16
N ALA A 97 1.21 -21.61 12.38
CA ALA A 97 1.63 -22.89 12.93
C ALA A 97 2.98 -22.79 13.68
N LYS A 98 3.94 -22.02 13.14
CA LYS A 98 5.23 -21.78 13.82
C LYS A 98 5.07 -20.94 15.09
N ILE A 99 4.20 -19.92 15.06
CA ILE A 99 3.88 -19.10 16.22
C ILE A 99 3.29 -19.97 17.33
N GLN A 100 2.33 -20.85 17.00
CA GLN A 100 1.73 -21.77 17.95
C GLN A 100 2.78 -22.72 18.54
N ALA A 101 3.64 -23.32 17.71
CA ALA A 101 4.70 -24.21 18.19
C ALA A 101 5.68 -23.52 19.16
N LEU A 102 6.04 -22.26 18.91
CA LEU A 102 6.88 -21.48 19.83
C LEU A 102 6.15 -21.08 21.11
N GLN A 103 4.83 -20.82 21.03
CA GLN A 103 4.01 -20.58 22.22
C GLN A 103 3.94 -21.83 23.10
N ASP A 104 3.74 -23.00 22.49
CA ASP A 104 3.75 -24.28 23.20
C ASP A 104 5.11 -24.52 23.85
N GLN A 105 6.21 -24.24 23.15
CA GLN A 105 7.56 -24.32 23.72
C GLN A 105 7.76 -23.38 24.91
N LEU A 106 7.20 -22.16 24.84
CA LEU A 106 7.18 -21.22 25.95
C LEU A 106 6.44 -21.77 27.17
N THR A 107 5.32 -22.48 26.98
CA THR A 107 4.59 -23.10 28.10
C THR A 107 5.42 -24.17 28.81
N VAL A 108 6.20 -24.97 28.07
CA VAL A 108 7.10 -25.98 28.64
C VAL A 108 8.21 -25.32 29.45
N ILE A 109 8.84 -24.28 28.91
CA ILE A 109 9.90 -23.53 29.62
C ILE A 109 9.34 -22.83 30.87
N ASP A 110 8.10 -22.32 30.81
CA ASP A 110 7.45 -21.68 31.95
C ASP A 110 7.10 -22.70 33.05
N ALA A 111 6.70 -23.91 32.67
CA ALA A 111 6.52 -25.02 33.60
C ALA A 111 7.84 -25.44 34.28
N ASP A 112 8.94 -25.55 33.52
CA ASP A 112 10.28 -25.80 34.06
C ASP A 112 10.67 -24.73 35.08
N TYR A 113 10.50 -23.45 34.73
CA TYR A 113 10.81 -22.32 35.60
C TYR A 113 10.01 -22.38 36.91
N LYS A 114 8.68 -22.55 36.80
CA LYS A 114 7.79 -22.67 37.97
C LYS A 114 8.16 -23.86 38.85
N SER A 115 8.57 -24.99 38.26
CA SER A 115 9.00 -26.16 39.04
C SER A 115 10.27 -25.85 39.87
N ALA A 116 11.25 -25.16 39.30
CA ALA A 116 12.46 -24.76 40.00
C ALA A 116 12.17 -23.70 41.07
N GLN A 117 11.24 -22.78 40.79
CA GLN A 117 10.78 -21.77 41.74
C GLN A 117 10.07 -22.38 42.96
N LEU A 118 9.28 -23.44 42.78
CA LEU A 118 8.67 -24.18 43.89
C LEU A 118 9.72 -24.83 44.79
N VAL A 119 10.78 -25.42 44.20
CA VAL A 119 11.91 -25.99 44.95
C VAL A 119 12.63 -24.90 45.74
N GLN A 120 12.92 -23.75 45.12
CA GLN A 120 13.52 -22.61 45.80
C GLN A 120 12.66 -22.15 46.99
N GLY A 121 11.36 -21.91 46.78
CA GLY A 121 10.46 -21.44 47.85
C GLY A 121 10.35 -22.44 49.00
N TYR A 122 10.32 -23.74 48.71
CA TYR A 122 10.36 -24.78 49.75
C TYR A 122 11.66 -24.73 50.57
N LEU A 123 12.81 -24.58 49.90
CA LEU A 123 14.12 -24.48 50.57
C LEU A 123 14.25 -23.20 51.41
N GLU A 124 13.70 -22.07 50.94
CA GLU A 124 13.65 -20.81 51.71
C GLU A 124 12.84 -20.96 53.00
N HIS A 125 11.67 -21.61 52.92
CA HIS A 125 10.86 -21.91 54.11
C HIS A 125 11.57 -22.88 55.08
N LEU A 126 12.41 -23.78 54.57
CA LEU A 126 13.22 -24.69 55.39
C LEU A 126 14.39 -24.01 56.10
N GLY A 127 14.94 -22.95 55.50
CA GLY A 127 16.12 -22.23 55.99
C GLY A 127 15.85 -21.07 56.95
N GLY A 128 14.62 -20.53 57.03
CA GLY A 128 14.38 -19.28 57.76
C GLY A 128 12.97 -18.97 58.26
N GLY A 129 12.03 -19.92 58.29
CA GLY A 129 10.65 -19.65 58.75
C GLY A 129 10.42 -19.80 60.27
N GLU A 130 9.90 -18.75 60.92
CA GLU A 130 9.42 -18.72 62.33
C GLU A 130 8.23 -19.68 62.65
N GLY A 131 7.98 -20.71 61.83
CA GLY A 131 6.86 -21.64 61.99
C GLY A 131 7.22 -23.13 61.90
N ALA A 132 8.50 -23.50 61.74
CA ALA A 132 8.90 -24.90 61.62
C ALA A 132 9.20 -25.53 62.99
N GLY A 133 8.16 -26.03 63.65
CA GLY A 133 8.29 -26.92 64.82
C GLY A 133 8.85 -28.31 64.47
N ARG A 134 10.01 -28.41 63.82
CA ARG A 134 10.64 -29.70 63.49
C ARG A 134 12.12 -29.72 63.86
N ALA A 135 12.48 -30.81 64.53
CA ALA A 135 13.78 -31.07 65.14
C ALA A 135 14.94 -30.82 64.17
N VAL A 136 15.70 -29.76 64.45
CA VAL A 136 17.08 -29.63 64.02
C VAL A 136 17.80 -30.92 64.44
N PRO A 137 18.41 -31.69 63.51
CA PRO A 137 19.14 -32.90 63.88
C PRO A 137 20.15 -32.59 64.98
N SER A 138 20.09 -33.31 66.10
CA SER A 138 21.03 -33.12 67.21
C SER A 138 22.44 -33.63 66.90
N ASP A 139 22.59 -34.42 65.82
CA ASP A 139 23.88 -34.89 65.30
C ASP A 139 24.53 -33.84 64.37
N PRO A 140 25.73 -33.32 64.73
CA PRO A 140 26.48 -32.38 63.89
C PRO A 140 26.74 -32.87 62.45
N LYS A 141 26.90 -34.18 62.23
CA LYS A 141 27.10 -34.72 60.87
C LYS A 141 25.81 -34.67 60.04
N ALA A 142 24.66 -34.96 60.66
CA ALA A 142 23.36 -34.86 60.01
C ALA A 142 23.01 -33.40 59.66
N LEU A 143 23.42 -32.44 60.50
CA LEU A 143 23.29 -31.01 60.21
C LEU A 143 24.09 -30.57 58.98
N LEU A 144 25.37 -30.95 58.94
CA LEU A 144 26.24 -30.64 57.79
C LEU A 144 25.71 -31.25 56.49
N GLY A 145 25.24 -32.50 56.52
CA GLY A 145 24.63 -33.15 55.35
C GLY A 145 23.35 -32.45 54.87
N THR A 146 22.53 -31.94 55.80
CA THR A 146 21.30 -31.20 55.48
C THR A 146 21.61 -29.83 54.87
N LEU A 147 22.59 -29.11 55.43
CA LEU A 147 23.04 -27.82 54.89
C LEU A 147 23.63 -27.96 53.49
N ASP A 148 24.42 -29.00 53.24
CA ASP A 148 25.02 -29.21 51.92
C ASP A 148 23.97 -29.63 50.88
N ALA A 149 22.93 -30.38 51.29
CA ALA A 149 21.78 -30.70 50.45
C ALA A 149 20.95 -29.45 50.10
N ILE A 150 20.71 -28.55 51.07
CA ILE A 150 20.02 -27.26 50.82
C ILE A 150 20.85 -26.38 49.89
N ARG A 151 22.15 -26.23 50.15
CA ARG A 151 23.07 -25.44 49.31
C ARG A 151 23.08 -25.94 47.88
N LYS A 152 23.19 -27.26 47.69
CA LYS A 152 23.20 -27.89 46.36
C LYS A 152 21.84 -27.73 45.67
N GLY A 153 20.74 -28.06 46.36
CA GLY A 153 19.39 -27.92 45.81
C GLY A 153 19.03 -26.48 45.44
N GLY A 154 19.43 -25.51 46.25
CA GLY A 154 19.22 -24.08 45.97
C GLY A 154 20.05 -23.60 44.78
N SER A 155 21.33 -24.00 44.71
CA SER A 155 22.17 -23.69 43.55
C SER A 155 21.62 -24.29 42.25
N ASP A 156 21.15 -25.55 42.30
CA ASP A 156 20.58 -26.24 41.15
C ASP A 156 19.24 -25.59 40.71
N ALA A 157 18.39 -25.19 41.66
CA ALA A 157 17.15 -24.49 41.38
C ALA A 157 17.39 -23.12 40.71
N LEU A 158 18.30 -22.31 41.26
CA LEU A 158 18.67 -21.01 40.69
C LEU A 158 19.29 -21.15 39.29
N ALA A 159 20.15 -22.16 39.08
CA ALA A 159 20.72 -22.42 37.77
C ALA A 159 19.64 -22.76 36.73
N ARG A 160 18.67 -23.63 37.10
CA ARG A 160 17.53 -23.98 36.23
C ARG A 160 16.63 -22.79 35.92
N MET A 161 16.35 -21.93 36.91
CA MET A 161 15.57 -20.71 36.70
C MET A 161 16.27 -19.77 35.71
N HIS A 162 17.57 -19.55 35.89
CA HIS A 162 18.35 -18.70 34.98
C HIS A 162 18.39 -19.26 33.55
N GLU A 163 18.61 -20.57 33.41
CA GLU A 163 18.59 -21.24 32.10
C GLU A 163 17.21 -21.12 31.44
N ALA A 164 16.13 -21.33 32.18
CA ALA A 164 14.77 -21.15 31.68
C ALA A 164 14.50 -19.71 31.23
N GLU A 165 14.96 -18.70 31.97
CA GLU A 165 14.84 -17.28 31.56
C GLU A 165 15.64 -16.96 30.29
N VAL A 166 16.85 -17.50 30.15
CA VAL A 166 17.66 -17.35 28.92
C VAL A 166 16.93 -17.99 27.73
N ARG A 167 16.42 -19.22 27.89
CA ARG A 167 15.63 -19.90 26.85
C ARG A 167 14.35 -19.12 26.50
N LYS A 168 13.62 -18.64 27.50
CA LYS A 168 12.40 -17.82 27.35
C LYS A 168 12.67 -16.54 26.56
N ARG A 169 13.78 -15.84 26.85
CA ARG A 169 14.19 -14.65 26.08
C ARG A 169 14.49 -14.97 24.61
N SER A 170 15.14 -16.09 24.33
CA SER A 170 15.42 -16.51 22.95
C SER A 170 14.14 -16.83 22.17
N VAL A 171 13.25 -17.63 22.75
CA VAL A 171 11.97 -18.01 22.13
C VAL A 171 11.07 -16.79 21.92
N ASN A 172 10.97 -15.89 22.91
CA ASN A 172 10.21 -14.65 22.77
C ASN A 172 10.72 -13.77 21.62
N LYS A 173 12.05 -13.65 21.43
CA LYS A 173 12.60 -12.90 20.29
C LYS A 173 12.17 -13.50 18.95
N GLN A 174 12.15 -14.82 18.83
CA GLN A 174 11.69 -15.52 17.61
C GLN A 174 10.19 -15.34 17.41
N LEU A 175 9.39 -15.45 18.47
CA LEU A 175 7.95 -15.25 18.45
C LEU A 175 7.60 -13.84 17.94
N GLU A 176 8.24 -12.81 18.48
CA GLU A 176 8.02 -11.42 18.06
C GLU A 176 8.49 -11.16 16.62
N ALA A 177 9.53 -11.86 16.14
CA ALA A 177 9.92 -11.78 14.74
C ALA A 177 8.85 -12.40 13.82
N LEU A 178 8.33 -13.58 14.15
CA LEU A 178 7.30 -14.24 13.35
C LEU A 178 5.97 -13.49 13.38
N LYS A 179 5.58 -12.89 14.51
CA LYS A 179 4.39 -12.01 14.58
C LYS A 179 4.51 -10.82 13.65
N ARG A 180 5.67 -10.14 13.62
CA ARG A 180 5.91 -9.04 12.67
C ARG A 180 5.85 -9.49 11.22
N ASP A 181 6.33 -10.70 10.92
CA ASP A 181 6.25 -11.23 9.56
C ASP A 181 4.82 -11.63 9.19
N LEU A 182 4.03 -12.15 10.14
CA LEU A 182 2.60 -12.39 9.97
C LEU A 182 1.85 -11.09 9.69
N GLU A 183 2.09 -10.04 10.47
CA GLU A 183 1.50 -8.71 10.27
C GLU A 183 1.82 -8.15 8.87
N LYS A 184 3.04 -8.32 8.37
CA LYS A 184 3.39 -7.90 7.00
C LYS A 184 2.66 -8.70 5.93
N VAL A 185 2.45 -9.99 6.15
CA VAL A 185 1.69 -10.84 5.21
C VAL A 185 0.22 -10.45 5.23
N GLN A 186 -0.36 -10.22 6.41
CA GLN A 186 -1.74 -9.78 6.60
C GLN A 186 -1.98 -8.36 6.08
N ALA A 187 -1.02 -7.45 6.22
CA ALA A 187 -1.08 -6.12 5.60
C ALA A 187 -1.03 -6.17 4.06
N ASN A 188 -0.58 -7.30 3.49
CA ASN A 188 -0.64 -7.58 2.06
C ASN A 188 -1.84 -8.48 1.68
N THR A 189 -2.73 -8.80 2.62
CA THR A 189 -3.98 -9.50 2.32
C THR A 189 -4.81 -8.63 1.39
N ARG A 190 -5.27 -9.24 0.30
CA ARG A 190 -6.09 -8.58 -0.70
C ARG A 190 -7.47 -8.35 -0.13
N GLU A 191 -7.76 -7.13 0.30
CA GLU A 191 -9.13 -6.70 0.48
C GLU A 191 -9.85 -6.80 -0.87
N SER A 192 -11.03 -7.41 -0.87
CA SER A 192 -11.92 -7.43 -2.04
C SER A 192 -12.89 -6.27 -1.89
N ARG A 193 -13.26 -5.72 -3.03
CA ARG A 193 -14.29 -4.71 -3.16
C ARG A 193 -15.45 -5.30 -3.92
N THR A 194 -16.65 -5.03 -3.45
CA THR A 194 -17.89 -5.30 -4.18
C THR A 194 -18.52 -3.96 -4.53
N MET A 195 -18.98 -3.82 -5.77
CA MET A 195 -19.62 -2.59 -6.25
C MET A 195 -21.03 -2.89 -6.72
N THR A 196 -22.02 -2.34 -6.03
CA THR A 196 -23.42 -2.40 -6.44
C THR A 196 -23.77 -1.16 -7.25
N VAL A 197 -24.31 -1.37 -8.45
CA VAL A 197 -24.75 -0.30 -9.35
C VAL A 197 -26.23 -0.47 -9.61
N ALA A 198 -27.05 0.53 -9.26
CA ALA A 198 -28.44 0.59 -9.72
C ALA A 198 -28.45 0.91 -11.22
N VAL A 199 -29.21 0.15 -12.00
CA VAL A 199 -29.30 0.31 -13.45
C VAL A 199 -30.75 0.27 -13.90
N ALA A 200 -31.06 0.85 -15.07
CA ALA A 200 -32.32 0.60 -15.76
C ALA A 200 -31.99 0.22 -17.21
N VAL A 201 -32.11 -1.07 -17.51
CA VAL A 201 -31.67 -1.65 -18.79
C VAL A 201 -32.87 -1.87 -19.70
N LYS A 202 -33.01 -1.04 -20.74
CA LYS A 202 -34.06 -1.16 -21.77
C LYS A 202 -33.62 -2.04 -22.94
N GLN A 203 -32.34 -2.07 -23.23
CA GLN A 203 -31.71 -2.83 -24.31
C GLN A 203 -30.46 -3.52 -23.79
N ALA A 204 -30.16 -4.72 -24.29
CA ALA A 204 -28.93 -5.41 -23.93
C ALA A 204 -27.72 -4.56 -24.36
N GLY A 205 -26.70 -4.52 -23.52
CA GLY A 205 -25.53 -3.69 -23.77
C GLY A 205 -24.48 -3.83 -22.68
N ARG A 206 -23.38 -3.10 -22.85
CA ARG A 206 -22.24 -3.17 -21.93
C ARG A 206 -22.28 -2.03 -20.92
N LEU A 207 -21.85 -2.36 -19.71
CA LEU A 207 -21.41 -1.41 -18.70
C LEU A 207 -19.89 -1.55 -18.56
N VAL A 208 -19.17 -0.48 -18.90
CA VAL A 208 -17.72 -0.38 -18.80
C VAL A 208 -17.37 0.32 -17.50
N LEU A 209 -16.63 -0.37 -16.65
CA LEU A 209 -16.05 0.13 -15.40
C LEU A 209 -14.59 0.48 -15.64
N SER A 210 -14.22 1.74 -15.46
CA SER A 210 -12.85 2.22 -15.55
C SER A 210 -12.40 2.77 -14.20
N TYR A 211 -11.18 2.45 -13.76
CA TYR A 211 -10.60 2.97 -12.51
C TYR A 211 -9.08 3.03 -12.61
N GLN A 212 -8.45 3.84 -11.75
CA GLN A 212 -6.99 3.92 -11.67
C GLN A 212 -6.43 3.03 -10.57
N VAL A 213 -5.37 2.28 -10.92
CA VAL A 213 -4.56 1.51 -9.97
C VAL A 213 -3.15 2.08 -9.91
N ASN A 214 -2.61 2.09 -8.70
CA ASN A 214 -1.22 2.43 -8.43
C ASN A 214 -0.35 1.16 -8.46
N ARG A 215 0.98 1.32 -8.35
CA ARG A 215 1.95 0.21 -8.34
C ARG A 215 1.95 -0.61 -9.64
N ALA A 216 1.63 0.03 -10.75
CA ALA A 216 1.93 -0.47 -12.08
C ALA A 216 2.51 0.67 -12.91
N GLY A 217 3.29 0.36 -13.93
CA GLY A 217 3.76 1.37 -14.85
C GLY A 217 4.64 0.81 -15.94
N TRP A 218 5.03 1.69 -16.85
CA TRP A 218 5.98 1.36 -17.90
C TRP A 218 6.99 2.48 -18.10
N MET A 219 8.13 2.12 -18.67
CA MET A 219 9.15 3.06 -19.12
C MET A 219 9.65 2.69 -20.52
N PRO A 220 9.86 3.66 -21.42
CA PRO A 220 10.47 3.40 -22.71
C PRO A 220 11.97 3.15 -22.54
N LEU A 221 12.50 2.22 -23.33
CA LEU A 221 13.93 2.01 -23.50
C LEU A 221 14.24 2.16 -24.98
N TYR A 222 15.29 2.92 -25.31
CA TYR A 222 15.71 3.13 -26.70
C TYR A 222 17.12 2.60 -26.88
N ARG A 223 17.35 1.91 -27.99
CA ARG A 223 18.69 1.52 -28.45
C ARG A 223 18.88 2.03 -29.86
N ALA A 224 20.01 2.70 -30.09
CA ALA A 224 20.38 3.17 -31.42
C ALA A 224 21.66 2.44 -31.87
N SER A 225 21.66 1.94 -33.10
CA SER A 225 22.82 1.37 -33.79
C SER A 225 23.11 2.18 -35.06
N LEU A 226 24.39 2.51 -35.26
CA LEU A 226 24.87 3.18 -36.47
C LEU A 226 25.51 2.15 -37.39
N ASP A 227 25.01 2.04 -38.61
CA ASP A 227 25.72 1.40 -39.71
C ASP A 227 26.41 2.48 -40.54
N SER A 228 27.71 2.67 -40.29
CA SER A 228 28.53 3.65 -41.01
C SER A 228 28.72 3.32 -42.48
N ASN A 229 28.64 2.05 -42.89
CA ASN A 229 28.77 1.65 -44.29
C ASN A 229 27.50 1.96 -45.07
N ALA A 230 26.33 1.77 -44.44
CA ALA A 230 25.03 2.12 -45.02
C ALA A 230 24.63 3.58 -44.77
N SER A 231 25.39 4.34 -43.96
CA SER A 231 25.02 5.69 -43.52
C SER A 231 23.61 5.74 -42.89
N ALA A 232 23.25 4.69 -42.16
CA ALA A 232 21.92 4.47 -41.60
C ALA A 232 21.97 4.36 -40.08
N ILE A 233 20.94 4.87 -39.40
CA ILE A 233 20.73 4.69 -37.96
C ILE A 233 19.48 3.86 -37.77
N GLU A 234 19.60 2.77 -37.05
CA GLU A 234 18.47 1.96 -36.59
C GLU A 234 18.13 2.36 -35.16
N LEU A 235 16.85 2.63 -34.89
CA LEU A 235 16.34 2.97 -33.56
C LEU A 235 15.35 1.91 -33.09
N GLU A 236 15.78 1.05 -32.19
CA GLU A 236 14.95 0.07 -31.52
C GLU A 236 14.25 0.72 -30.31
N ARG A 237 12.93 0.58 -30.25
CA ARG A 237 12.11 1.06 -29.14
C ARG A 237 11.53 -0.11 -28.38
N MET A 238 11.93 -0.23 -27.12
CA MET A 238 11.49 -1.24 -26.17
C MET A 238 10.67 -0.58 -25.05
N ALA A 239 9.97 -1.40 -24.27
CA ALA A 239 9.24 -0.94 -23.08
C ALA A 239 9.43 -1.95 -21.94
N THR A 240 9.79 -1.43 -20.77
CA THR A 240 9.82 -2.22 -19.54
C THR A 240 8.52 -1.98 -18.80
N ILE A 241 7.77 -3.05 -18.54
CA ILE A 241 6.50 -3.02 -17.82
C ILE A 241 6.72 -3.61 -16.42
N SER A 242 6.13 -2.98 -15.41
CA SER A 242 6.12 -3.47 -14.03
C SER A 242 4.71 -3.39 -13.47
N GLN A 243 4.26 -4.45 -12.80
CA GLN A 243 2.96 -4.52 -12.15
C GLN A 243 3.10 -5.22 -10.79
N LYS A 244 2.54 -4.58 -9.76
CA LYS A 244 2.36 -5.11 -8.40
C LYS A 244 0.97 -4.74 -7.87
N THR A 245 -0.03 -4.71 -8.75
CA THR A 245 -1.42 -4.37 -8.38
C THR A 245 -2.13 -5.57 -7.75
N GLY A 246 -1.72 -6.79 -8.10
CA GLY A 246 -2.36 -8.03 -7.68
C GLY A 246 -3.54 -8.44 -8.56
N GLU A 247 -3.92 -7.63 -9.54
CA GLU A 247 -4.93 -7.97 -10.53
C GLU A 247 -4.36 -8.90 -11.60
N ASP A 248 -5.19 -9.78 -12.15
CA ASP A 248 -4.79 -10.65 -13.26
C ASP A 248 -4.95 -9.92 -14.60
N TRP A 249 -3.83 -9.71 -15.30
CA TRP A 249 -3.78 -9.07 -16.62
C TRP A 249 -3.49 -10.08 -17.74
N SER A 250 -3.80 -11.36 -17.52
CA SER A 250 -3.67 -12.40 -18.54
C SER A 250 -4.67 -12.16 -19.68
N ASN A 251 -4.20 -12.22 -20.93
CA ASN A 251 -5.03 -12.07 -22.15
C ASN A 251 -5.78 -10.73 -22.28
N VAL A 252 -5.26 -9.64 -21.71
CA VAL A 252 -5.88 -8.30 -21.81
C VAL A 252 -5.27 -7.47 -22.95
N ARG A 253 -6.04 -6.50 -23.46
CA ARG A 253 -5.50 -5.51 -24.39
C ARG A 253 -4.68 -4.47 -23.62
N LEU A 254 -3.36 -4.48 -23.82
CA LEU A 254 -2.45 -3.57 -23.14
C LEU A 254 -2.07 -2.38 -24.04
N ARG A 255 -2.20 -1.15 -23.51
CA ARG A 255 -1.82 0.10 -24.18
C ARG A 255 -0.77 0.84 -23.36
N LEU A 256 0.29 1.31 -24.01
CA LEU A 256 1.32 2.14 -23.38
C LEU A 256 1.08 3.61 -23.71
N SER A 257 0.95 4.44 -22.68
CA SER A 257 0.73 5.87 -22.82
C SER A 257 1.79 6.67 -22.07
N THR A 258 2.34 7.70 -22.71
CA THR A 258 3.24 8.66 -22.06
C THR A 258 2.46 9.77 -21.32
N GLY A 259 1.12 9.69 -21.31
CA GLY A 259 0.28 10.60 -20.54
C GLY A 259 0.48 10.47 -19.03
N GLN A 260 0.02 11.47 -18.29
CA GLN A 260 0.10 11.50 -16.83
C GLN A 260 -1.29 11.81 -16.27
N PRO A 261 -2.14 10.79 -16.07
CA PRO A 261 -3.56 11.01 -15.78
C PRO A 261 -3.81 11.51 -14.36
N SER A 262 -2.83 11.39 -13.46
CA SER A 262 -2.85 11.96 -12.10
C SER A 262 -2.27 13.38 -12.03
N ARG A 263 -1.67 13.89 -13.12
CA ARG A 263 -1.08 15.23 -13.14
C ARG A 263 -2.19 16.21 -13.51
N THR A 264 -2.77 16.84 -12.49
CA THR A 264 -3.67 17.98 -12.69
C THR A 264 -2.93 19.02 -13.54
N ALA A 265 -3.45 19.32 -14.72
CA ALA A 265 -2.98 20.45 -15.50
C ALA A 265 -3.42 21.72 -14.77
N TYR A 266 -2.58 22.22 -13.86
CA TYR A 266 -2.78 23.56 -13.33
C TYR A 266 -2.41 24.52 -14.46
N ALA A 267 -3.43 25.03 -15.16
CA ALA A 267 -3.24 26.19 -16.00
C ALA A 267 -2.99 27.37 -15.05
N PRO A 268 -1.87 28.12 -15.18
CA PRO A 268 -1.72 29.36 -14.44
C PRO A 268 -2.88 30.29 -14.80
N ASP A 269 -3.43 30.98 -13.80
CA ASP A 269 -4.47 31.97 -14.03
C ASP A 269 -3.98 33.03 -15.03
N PRO A 270 -4.80 33.46 -16.00
CA PRO A 270 -4.40 34.50 -16.92
C PRO A 270 -4.10 35.78 -16.13
N HIS A 271 -2.84 36.23 -16.13
CA HIS A 271 -2.49 37.53 -15.58
C HIS A 271 -3.05 38.62 -16.49
N PRO A 272 -3.83 39.58 -15.97
CA PRO A 272 -4.34 40.69 -16.78
C PRO A 272 -3.18 41.53 -17.28
N TRP A 273 -3.19 41.84 -18.58
CA TRP A 273 -2.23 42.78 -19.15
C TRP A 273 -2.70 44.20 -18.85
N LEU A 274 -2.18 44.78 -17.77
CA LEU A 274 -2.50 46.14 -17.37
C LEU A 274 -1.72 47.12 -18.25
N LEU A 275 -2.39 47.72 -19.23
CA LEU A 275 -1.85 48.83 -20.01
C LEU A 275 -1.86 50.11 -19.17
N THR A 276 -0.67 50.63 -18.86
CA THR A 276 -0.52 51.95 -18.22
C THR A 276 -0.16 52.97 -19.29
N TRP A 277 -0.94 54.05 -19.36
CA TRP A 277 -0.59 55.21 -20.18
C TRP A 277 0.69 55.87 -19.64
N LYS A 278 1.73 55.97 -20.47
CA LYS A 278 2.87 56.86 -20.20
C LYS A 278 2.66 58.16 -20.96
N PRO A 279 2.64 59.33 -20.28
CA PRO A 279 2.61 60.60 -20.98
C PRO A 279 3.84 60.72 -21.90
N PRO A 280 3.70 61.34 -23.08
CA PRO A 280 4.83 61.61 -23.97
C PRO A 280 5.93 62.31 -23.18
N GLN A 281 7.16 61.77 -23.23
CA GLN A 281 8.31 62.50 -22.69
C GLN A 281 8.52 63.74 -23.57
N GLU A 282 8.56 64.91 -22.96
CA GLU A 282 9.01 66.12 -23.64
C GLU A 282 10.40 65.86 -24.20
N VAL A 283 10.51 65.97 -25.52
CA VAL A 283 11.77 65.86 -26.23
C VAL A 283 12.60 67.06 -25.78
N GLN A 284 13.58 66.85 -24.90
CA GLN A 284 14.55 67.90 -24.60
C GLN A 284 15.35 68.13 -25.87
N GLU A 285 15.16 69.30 -26.46
CA GLU A 285 15.91 69.77 -27.62
C GLU A 285 17.39 69.75 -27.27
N VAL A 286 18.14 68.85 -27.92
CA VAL A 286 19.58 68.71 -27.71
C VAL A 286 20.21 69.99 -28.24
N GLN A 287 20.63 70.89 -27.34
CA GLN A 287 21.47 72.02 -27.73
C GLN A 287 22.79 71.47 -28.27
N GLU A 288 22.96 71.56 -29.59
CA GLU A 288 24.20 71.17 -30.27
C GLU A 288 25.34 72.04 -29.75
N ARG A 289 26.30 71.42 -29.06
CA ARG A 289 27.57 72.09 -28.73
C ARG A 289 28.45 72.09 -29.98
N PRO A 290 28.99 73.22 -30.43
CA PRO A 290 29.86 73.25 -31.61
C PRO A 290 31.11 72.40 -31.37
N CYS A 291 31.37 71.47 -32.30
CA CYS A 291 32.59 70.66 -32.31
C CYS A 291 33.80 71.56 -32.57
N THR A 292 34.68 71.70 -31.58
CA THR A 292 36.06 72.16 -31.79
C THR A 292 36.85 71.07 -32.51
N ALA A 293 37.27 71.35 -33.74
CA ALA A 293 38.13 70.45 -34.52
C ALA A 293 39.53 70.37 -33.91
N ALA A 294 39.93 69.17 -33.49
CA ALA A 294 41.31 68.86 -33.10
C ALA A 294 42.07 68.27 -34.29
N SER A 295 43.02 69.02 -34.83
CA SER A 295 44.00 68.55 -35.81
C SER A 295 45.04 67.64 -35.14
N GLY A 296 45.27 66.44 -35.71
CA GLY A 296 46.34 65.53 -35.30
C GLY A 296 46.79 64.61 -36.45
N PRO A 297 48.09 64.53 -36.78
CA PRO A 297 48.56 64.08 -38.10
C PRO A 297 48.69 62.56 -38.26
N LEU A 298 48.39 62.07 -39.47
CA LEU A 298 48.61 60.70 -39.94
C LEU A 298 50.11 60.36 -39.99
N ARG A 299 50.54 59.32 -39.27
CA ARG A 299 51.85 58.70 -39.44
C ARG A 299 51.71 57.33 -40.11
N ARG A 300 52.07 57.25 -41.39
CA ARG A 300 52.26 56.00 -42.13
C ARG A 300 53.44 55.21 -41.54
N ARG A 301 53.28 53.90 -41.35
CA ARG A 301 54.41 52.95 -41.24
C ARG A 301 54.26 51.85 -42.28
N HIS A 302 55.23 51.78 -43.17
CA HIS A 302 55.52 50.65 -44.04
C HIS A 302 56.42 49.64 -43.31
N HIS A 303 56.23 48.33 -43.60
CA HIS A 303 57.27 47.33 -43.93
C HIS A 303 56.58 45.95 -44.02
N ARG A 304 56.38 45.35 -45.20
CA ARG A 304 57.27 44.50 -46.05
C ARG A 304 57.78 43.21 -45.38
N HIS A 305 57.39 42.08 -45.99
CA HIS A 305 57.82 40.69 -45.79
C HIS A 305 59.34 40.48 -45.86
N ARG A 306 59.87 39.63 -44.96
CA ARG A 306 60.33 38.27 -45.27
C ARG A 306 60.49 37.47 -43.98
#